data_AF-A0A4D4LFK8-F1
#
_entry.id   AF-A0A4D4LFK8-F1
#
_cell.length_a   1.000
_cell.length_b   1.000
_cell.length_c   1.000
_cell.angle_alpha   90.00
_cell.angle_beta   90.00
_cell.angle_gamma   90.00
#
_symmetry.space_group_name_H-M   'P 1'
#
loop_
_entity.id
_entity.type
_entity.pdbx_description
1 polymer ?
#
loop_
_entity_poly.entity_id
_entity_poly.type
_entity_poly.pdbx_seq_one_letter_code
_entity_poly.pdbx_strand_id
1 'polypeptide(L)'
;MTHDPEVGKIMGYNRGIPATTAQYDAYKPQGVDAKIAAYEKSVSGKLEPITPHPAGADVAEAAFLRIYTQVALGQSSMGKAVDQFFSEAESALGS
;
A
#
# COMPACT_ATOMS: atom_id res chain seq x y z
N MET A 1 -2.61 -20.87 -10.31
CA MET A 1 -1.63 -19.82 -10.67
C MET A 1 -1.03 -19.14 -9.44
N THR A 2 -1.82 -18.63 -8.49
CA THR A 2 -1.31 -17.87 -7.31
C THR A 2 -0.57 -18.69 -6.24
N HIS A 3 -0.65 -20.02 -6.31
CA HIS A 3 0.03 -20.94 -5.37
C HIS A 3 1.07 -21.84 -6.05
N ASP A 4 1.26 -21.70 -7.37
CA ASP A 4 2.16 -22.56 -8.13
C ASP A 4 3.61 -22.08 -7.96
N PRO A 5 4.55 -22.90 -7.43
CA PRO A 5 5.94 -22.54 -7.24
C PRO A 5 6.63 -22.02 -8.51
N GLU A 6 6.24 -22.52 -9.69
CA GLU A 6 6.86 -22.13 -10.96
C GLU A 6 6.53 -20.68 -11.32
N VAL A 7 5.32 -20.22 -10.96
CA VAL A 7 4.94 -18.81 -11.09
C VAL A 7 5.82 -17.93 -10.18
N GLY A 8 6.18 -18.40 -8.98
CA GLY A 8 7.10 -17.69 -8.09
C GLY A 8 8.50 -17.50 -8.68
N LYS A 9 9.02 -18.53 -9.36
CA LYS A 9 10.33 -18.44 -10.03
C LYS A 9 10.32 -17.47 -11.21
N ILE A 10 9.26 -17.49 -12.01
CA ILE A 10 9.13 -16.65 -13.22
C ILE A 10 8.89 -15.20 -12.83
N MET A 11 7.97 -14.95 -11.90
CA MET A 11 7.55 -13.60 -11.57
C MET A 11 8.47 -12.93 -10.56
N GLY A 12 9.20 -13.71 -9.75
CA GLY A 12 10.04 -13.17 -8.68
C GLY A 12 9.26 -12.17 -7.83
N TYR A 13 9.83 -10.98 -7.63
CA TYR A 13 9.18 -9.89 -6.88
C TYR A 13 8.52 -8.83 -7.77
N ASN A 14 8.22 -9.13 -9.04
CA ASN A 14 7.63 -8.16 -9.99
C ASN A 14 6.29 -7.57 -9.50
N ARG A 15 5.55 -8.29 -8.65
CA ARG A 15 4.28 -7.85 -8.03
C ARG A 15 4.35 -7.76 -6.51
N GLY A 16 5.53 -7.50 -5.98
CA GLY A 16 5.81 -7.60 -4.56
C GLY A 16 6.18 -9.03 -4.15
N ILE A 17 6.30 -9.21 -2.84
CA ILE A 17 6.79 -10.46 -2.25
C ILE A 17 5.70 -11.53 -2.37
N PRO A 18 6.02 -12.76 -2.81
CA PRO A 18 5.01 -13.80 -2.96
C PRO A 18 4.26 -14.06 -1.67
N ALA A 19 2.92 -13.95 -1.73
CA ALA A 19 2.05 -14.09 -0.57
C ALA A 19 1.91 -15.54 -0.06
N THR A 20 2.39 -16.51 -0.82
CA THR A 20 2.27 -17.94 -0.49
C THR A 20 3.63 -18.52 -0.19
N THR A 21 3.72 -19.34 0.86
CA THR A 21 4.97 -19.99 1.28
C THR A 21 5.62 -20.78 0.14
N ALA A 22 4.82 -21.52 -0.63
CA ALA A 22 5.31 -22.34 -1.74
C ALA A 22 6.02 -21.52 -2.83
N GLN A 23 5.54 -20.30 -3.14
CA GLN A 23 6.17 -19.41 -4.11
C GLN A 23 7.35 -18.64 -3.51
N TYR A 24 7.22 -18.23 -2.25
CA TYR A 24 8.28 -17.55 -1.52
C TYR A 24 9.53 -18.43 -1.44
N ASP A 25 9.37 -19.69 -1.04
CA ASP A 25 10.48 -20.64 -0.89
C ASP A 25 11.10 -21.05 -2.23
N ALA A 26 10.32 -21.00 -3.32
CA ALA A 26 10.77 -21.41 -4.66
C ALA A 26 11.65 -20.36 -5.34
N TYR A 27 11.57 -19.09 -4.92
CA TYR A 27 12.32 -17.99 -5.50
C TYR A 27 13.49 -17.58 -4.60
N LYS A 28 14.67 -17.41 -5.18
CA LYS A 28 15.87 -16.91 -4.46
C LYS A 28 16.18 -15.50 -4.96
N PRO A 29 15.88 -14.45 -4.16
CA PRO A 29 16.09 -13.07 -4.57
C PRO A 29 17.55 -12.77 -4.88
N GLN A 30 17.80 -12.06 -5.98
CA GLN A 30 19.13 -11.60 -6.42
C GLN A 30 19.06 -10.12 -6.83
N GLY A 31 20.22 -9.45 -6.89
CA GLY A 31 20.29 -8.06 -7.36
C GLY A 31 19.42 -7.11 -6.53
N VAL A 32 18.45 -6.43 -7.19
CA VAL A 32 17.51 -5.52 -6.52
C VAL A 32 16.57 -6.29 -5.58
N ASP A 33 16.11 -7.47 -5.97
CA ASP A 33 15.16 -8.26 -5.17
C ASP A 33 15.81 -8.73 -3.86
N ALA A 34 17.13 -8.96 -3.84
CA ALA A 34 17.85 -9.24 -2.60
C ALA A 34 17.81 -8.05 -1.61
N LYS A 35 17.83 -6.81 -2.11
CA LYS A 35 17.67 -5.60 -1.27
C LYS A 35 16.24 -5.48 -0.74
N ILE A 36 15.24 -5.83 -1.55
CA ILE A 36 13.83 -5.86 -1.13
C ILE A 36 13.62 -6.88 -0.02
N ALA A 37 14.12 -8.11 -0.18
CA ALA A 37 14.04 -9.16 0.84
C ALA A 37 14.74 -8.75 2.15
N ALA A 38 15.90 -8.08 2.06
CA ALA A 38 16.58 -7.55 3.24
C ALA A 38 15.76 -6.48 3.96
N TYR A 39 15.10 -5.59 3.21
CA TYR A 39 14.22 -4.57 3.79
C TYR A 39 13.00 -5.18 4.46
N GLU A 40 12.32 -6.14 3.83
CA GLU A 40 11.20 -6.88 4.42
C GLU A 40 11.59 -7.47 5.78
N LYS A 41 12.74 -8.16 5.84
CA LYS A 41 13.24 -8.73 7.09
C LYS A 41 13.53 -7.66 8.15
N SER A 42 14.01 -6.48 7.74
CA SER A 42 14.31 -5.38 8.66
C SER A 42 13.07 -4.75 9.28
N VAL A 43 11.91 -4.87 8.62
CA VAL A 43 10.64 -4.27 9.08
C VAL A 43 9.64 -5.29 9.61
N SER A 44 9.96 -6.58 9.61
CA SER A 44 9.04 -7.66 10.01
C SER A 44 8.46 -7.46 11.43
N GLY A 45 9.24 -6.90 12.35
CA GLY A 45 8.79 -6.56 13.71
C GLY A 45 7.85 -5.34 13.80
N LYS A 46 7.54 -4.68 12.68
CA LYS A 46 6.65 -3.51 12.59
C LYS A 46 5.38 -3.82 11.79
N LEU A 47 5.23 -5.03 11.26
CA LEU A 47 4.10 -5.42 10.44
C LEU A 47 2.95 -5.88 11.32
N GLU A 48 1.77 -5.32 11.10
CA GLU A 48 0.52 -5.78 11.68
C GLU A 48 -0.20 -6.71 10.69
N PRO A 49 -1.16 -7.54 11.16
CA PRO A 49 -2.00 -8.33 10.27
C PRO A 49 -2.67 -7.45 9.22
N ILE A 50 -2.61 -7.87 7.95
CA ILE A 50 -3.30 -7.16 6.87
C ILE A 50 -4.80 -7.21 7.13
N THR A 51 -5.43 -6.03 7.15
CA THR A 51 -6.89 -5.89 7.24
C THR A 51 -7.47 -5.51 5.87
N PRO A 52 -8.70 -5.94 5.56
CA PRO A 52 -9.41 -5.43 4.39
C PRO A 52 -9.56 -3.91 4.48
N HIS A 53 -9.42 -3.22 3.34
CA HIS A 53 -9.70 -1.79 3.28
C HIS A 53 -11.19 -1.55 3.60
N PRO A 54 -11.53 -0.53 4.42
CA PRO A 54 -12.92 -0.19 4.68
C PRO A 54 -13.61 0.32 3.40
N ALA A 55 -14.94 0.20 3.36
CA ALA A 55 -15.74 0.84 2.31
C ALA A 55 -15.47 2.35 2.30
N GLY A 56 -15.40 2.94 1.10
CA GLY A 56 -15.15 4.38 0.91
C GLY A 56 -13.71 4.83 1.16
N ALA A 57 -12.76 3.93 1.42
CA ALA A 57 -11.34 4.28 1.55
C ALA A 57 -10.77 4.93 0.28
N ASP A 58 -11.21 4.47 -0.89
CA ASP A 58 -10.86 5.02 -2.20
C ASP A 58 -11.42 6.43 -2.42
N VAL A 59 -12.64 6.67 -1.96
CA VAL A 59 -13.26 8.01 -1.96
C VAL A 59 -12.49 8.96 -1.05
N ALA A 60 -12.11 8.51 0.15
CA ALA A 60 -11.28 9.29 1.07
C ALA A 60 -9.88 9.58 0.49
N GLU A 61 -9.24 8.62 -0.17
CA GLU A 61 -7.95 8.82 -0.86
C GLU A 61 -8.07 9.86 -1.99
N ALA A 62 -9.12 9.76 -2.82
CA ALA A 62 -9.38 10.74 -3.88
C ALA A 62 -9.59 12.16 -3.33
N ALA A 63 -10.31 12.29 -2.21
CA ALA A 63 -10.48 13.55 -1.51
C ALA A 63 -9.14 14.11 -1.01
N PHE A 64 -8.30 13.28 -0.39
CA PHE A 64 -6.97 13.67 0.07
C PHE A 64 -6.12 14.25 -1.06
N LEU A 65 -6.00 13.54 -2.19
CA LEU A 65 -5.19 13.98 -3.32
C LEU A 65 -5.67 15.32 -3.89
N ARG A 66 -6.99 15.47 -4.06
CA ARG A 66 -7.60 16.72 -4.55
C ARG A 66 -7.35 17.88 -3.59
N ILE A 67 -7.59 17.69 -2.30
CA ILE A 67 -7.46 18.73 -1.28
C ILE A 67 -5.99 19.14 -1.10
N TYR A 68 -5.08 18.16 -0.99
CA TYR A 68 -3.66 18.45 -0.84
C TYR A 68 -3.09 19.17 -2.07
N THR A 69 -3.58 18.85 -3.28
CA THR A 69 -3.21 19.59 -4.49
C THR A 69 -3.55 21.08 -4.38
N GLN A 70 -4.70 21.45 -3.79
CA GLN A 70 -5.06 22.85 -3.56
C GLN A 70 -4.11 23.53 -2.56
N VAL A 71 -3.66 22.82 -1.53
CA VAL A 71 -2.64 23.33 -0.59
C VAL A 71 -1.31 23.53 -1.31
N ALA A 72 -0.86 22.55 -2.08
CA ALA A 72 0.40 22.59 -2.81
C ALA A 72 0.45 23.73 -3.84
N LEU A 73 -0.70 24.08 -4.43
CA LEU A 73 -0.85 25.21 -5.36
C LEU A 73 -1.11 26.56 -4.67
N GLY A 74 -1.13 26.61 -3.34
CA GLY A 74 -1.37 27.84 -2.57
C GLY A 74 -2.82 28.35 -2.63
N GLN A 75 -3.77 27.51 -3.06
CA GLN A 75 -5.19 27.85 -3.20
C GLN A 75 -5.98 27.68 -1.90
N SER A 76 -5.45 26.92 -0.94
CA SER A 76 -6.03 26.73 0.38
C SER A 76 -4.94 26.71 1.46
N SER A 77 -5.32 26.97 2.71
CA SER A 77 -4.42 26.81 3.86
C SER A 77 -4.44 25.38 4.37
N MET A 78 -3.34 24.97 5.02
CA MET A 78 -3.26 23.63 5.64
C MET A 78 -4.40 23.38 6.64
N GLY A 79 -4.74 24.37 7.48
CA GLY A 79 -5.84 24.23 8.44
C GLY A 79 -7.19 23.95 7.78
N LYS A 80 -7.56 24.74 6.76
CA LYS A 80 -8.80 24.52 6.00
C LYS A 80 -8.82 23.16 5.30
N ALA A 81 -7.68 22.75 4.76
CA ALA A 81 -7.55 21.47 4.08
C ALA A 81 -7.71 20.28 5.03
N VAL A 82 -7.16 20.36 6.24
CA VAL A 82 -7.34 19.34 7.29
C VAL A 82 -8.81 19.22 7.64
N ASP A 83 -9.48 20.33 7.95
CA ASP A 83 -10.91 20.33 8.31
C ASP A 83 -11.76 19.73 7.19
N GLN A 84 -11.49 20.13 5.93
CA GLN A 84 -12.20 19.61 4.77
C GLN A 84 -11.97 18.10 4.57
N PHE A 85 -10.72 17.64 4.67
CA PHE A 85 -10.39 16.23 4.48
C PHE A 85 -11.10 15.35 5.50
N PHE A 86 -11.04 15.70 6.79
CA PHE A 86 -11.70 14.89 7.82
C PHE A 86 -13.23 14.87 7.64
N SER A 87 -13.86 15.99 7.28
CA SER A 87 -15.30 16.02 7.00
C SER A 87 -15.71 15.11 5.83
N GLU A 88 -14.95 15.13 4.73
CA GLU A 88 -15.24 14.29 3.56
C GLU A 88 -14.90 12.81 3.82
N ALA A 89 -13.80 12.53 4.52
CA ALA A 89 -13.39 11.17 4.86
C ALA A 89 -14.36 10.50 5.85
N GLU A 90 -14.87 11.22 6.85
CA GLU A 90 -15.91 10.71 7.75
C GLU A 90 -17.18 10.34 6.99
N SER A 91 -17.59 11.19 6.04
CA SER A 91 -18.75 10.93 5.19
C SER A 91 -18.54 9.69 4.30
N ALA A 92 -17.34 9.51 3.75
CA ALA A 92 -16.99 8.39 2.88
C ALA A 92 -16.85 7.07 3.65
N LEU A 93 -16.25 7.08 4.83
CA LEU A 93 -16.01 5.87 5.63
C LEU A 93 -17.23 5.44 6.45
N GLY A 94 -18.19 6.35 6.65
CA GLY A 94 -19.45 6.08 7.35
C GLY A 94 -20.56 5.46 6.48
N SER A 95 -20.31 5.26 5.18
CA SER A 95 -21.28 4.73 4.20
C SER A 95 -21.25 3.22 4.04
#